data_AF-A0AAD6Z0X5-F1
#
_entry.id   AF-A0AAD6Z0X5-F1
#
_cell.length_a   1.000
_cell.length_b   1.000
_cell.length_c   1.000
_cell.angle_alpha   90.00
_cell.angle_beta   90.00
_cell.angle_gamma   90.00
#
_symmetry.space_group_name_H-M   'P 1'
#
loop_
_entity.id
_entity.type
_entity.pdbx_description
1 polymer ?
#
loop_
_entity_poly.entity_id
_entity_poly.type
_entity_poly.pdbx_seq_one_letter_code
_entity_poly.pdbx_strand_id
1 'polypeptide(L)'
;FANVLEQLEVSFYQQGLTKFQPVDFTTTGFMSPMIMTQMLTTIQSDKGIHNPFIQAALTANGVTPPICTFNFTSRLTDIAMMVATAHIIEYIWVAVYSGVVNLL
;
A
#
# COMPACT_ATOMS: atom_id res chain seq x y z
N PHE A 1 1.10 15.15 2.33
CA PHE A 1 1.91 13.91 2.40
C PHE A 1 1.05 12.65 2.46
N ALA A 2 0.09 12.53 3.37
CA ALA A 2 -0.76 11.34 3.50
C ALA A 2 -1.45 10.91 2.19
N ASN A 3 -1.97 11.85 1.38
CA ASN A 3 -2.58 11.49 0.09
C ASN A 3 -1.62 10.84 -0.91
N VAL A 4 -0.36 11.29 -0.97
CA VAL A 4 0.65 10.68 -1.86
C VAL A 4 1.06 9.31 -1.34
N LEU A 5 1.13 9.13 -0.02
CA LEU A 5 1.44 7.84 0.60
C LEU A 5 0.34 6.80 0.37
N GLU A 6 -0.93 7.21 0.46
CA GLU A 6 -2.05 6.35 0.09
C GLU A 6 -2.01 5.95 -1.39
N GLN A 7 -1.70 6.89 -2.29
CA GLN A 7 -1.53 6.56 -3.71
C GLN A 7 -0.36 5.58 -3.95
N LEU A 8 0.73 5.71 -3.21
CA LEU A 8 1.88 4.81 -3.25
C LEU A 8 1.46 3.38 -2.86
N GLU A 9 0.74 3.22 -1.75
CA GLU A 9 0.26 1.93 -1.25
C GLU A 9 -0.73 1.26 -2.18
N VAL A 10 -1.75 1.99 -2.62
CA VAL A 10 -2.74 1.47 -3.59
C VAL A 10 -2.03 0.96 -4.83
N SER A 11 -1.09 1.74 -5.37
CA SER A 11 -0.34 1.37 -6.57
C SER A 11 0.56 0.16 -6.33
N PHE A 12 1.22 0.08 -5.17
CA PHE A 12 2.09 -1.04 -4.80
C PHE A 12 1.31 -2.36 -4.71
N TYR A 13 0.21 -2.38 -3.96
CA TYR A 13 -0.58 -3.61 -3.78
C TYR A 13 -1.31 -4.01 -5.05
N GLN A 14 -1.84 -3.06 -5.84
CA GLN A 14 -2.43 -3.37 -7.15
C GLN A 14 -1.41 -4.02 -8.10
N GLN A 15 -0.20 -3.44 -8.22
CA GLN A 15 0.84 -3.99 -9.08
C GLN A 15 1.33 -5.35 -8.57
N GLY A 16 1.50 -5.51 -7.25
CA GLY A 16 1.93 -6.76 -6.63
C GLY A 16 0.93 -7.90 -6.79
N LEU A 17 -0.34 -7.65 -6.47
CA LEU A 17 -1.42 -8.64 -6.58
C LEU A 17 -1.77 -8.99 -8.04
N THR A 18 -1.48 -8.08 -8.99
CA THR A 18 -1.59 -8.38 -10.42
C THR A 18 -0.44 -9.28 -10.89
N LYS A 19 0.77 -9.04 -10.36
CA LYS A 19 1.98 -9.75 -10.79
C LYS A 19 2.09 -11.15 -10.22
N PHE A 20 1.79 -11.31 -8.93
CA PHE A 20 2.01 -12.56 -8.21
C PHE A 20 0.73 -13.34 -8.01
N GLN A 21 0.82 -14.65 -8.21
CA GLN A 21 -0.27 -15.60 -8.00
C GLN A 21 -0.12 -16.29 -6.64
N PRO A 22 -1.19 -16.88 -6.08
CA PRO A 22 -1.11 -17.58 -4.79
C PRO A 22 0.00 -18.65 -4.72
N VAL A 23 0.31 -19.32 -5.84
CA VAL A 23 1.37 -20.32 -5.91
C VAL A 23 2.77 -19.73 -5.65
N ASP A 24 3.00 -18.45 -5.99
CA ASP A 24 4.30 -17.79 -5.78
C ASP A 24 4.64 -17.63 -4.29
N PHE A 25 3.62 -17.61 -3.41
CA PHE A 25 3.79 -17.51 -1.96
C PHE A 25 4.14 -18.86 -1.30
N THR A 26 4.04 -19.98 -2.03
CA THR A 26 4.37 -21.33 -1.52
C THR A 26 5.89 -21.56 -1.40
N THR A 27 6.67 -20.91 -2.25
CA THR A 27 8.11 -21.17 -2.43
C THR A 27 9.00 -20.45 -1.41
N THR A 28 8.41 -19.61 -0.56
CA THR A 28 9.13 -18.68 0.31
C THR A 28 9.09 -19.04 1.79
N GLY A 29 8.55 -20.21 2.14
CA GLY A 29 8.49 -20.68 3.54
C GLY A 29 7.43 -19.96 4.40
N PHE A 30 6.52 -19.18 3.79
CA PHE A 30 5.37 -18.64 4.49
C PHE A 30 4.42 -19.76 4.93
N MET A 31 3.93 -19.69 6.16
CA MET A 31 3.11 -20.72 6.80
C MET A 31 1.81 -21.04 6.04
N SER A 32 1.27 -20.09 5.27
CA SER A 32 0.16 -20.33 4.35
C SER A 32 0.08 -19.28 3.23
N PRO A 33 0.27 -19.67 1.97
CA PRO A 33 0.08 -18.83 0.78
C PRO A 33 -1.29 -18.17 0.69
N MET A 34 -2.32 -18.90 1.13
CA MET A 34 -3.70 -18.41 1.14
C MET A 34 -3.87 -17.28 2.16
N ILE A 35 -3.28 -17.42 3.36
CA ILE A 35 -3.31 -16.38 4.38
C ILE A 35 -2.58 -15.13 3.88
N MET A 36 -1.41 -15.29 3.26
CA MET A 36 -0.66 -14.15 2.71
C MET A 36 -1.45 -13.40 1.63
N THR A 37 -2.05 -14.13 0.68
CA THR A 37 -2.87 -13.53 -0.37
C THR A 37 -4.08 -12.81 0.23
N GLN A 38 -4.74 -13.43 1.21
CA GLN A 38 -5.87 -12.83 1.92
C GLN A 38 -5.46 -11.54 2.65
N MET A 39 -4.34 -11.55 3.39
CA MET A 39 -3.84 -10.38 4.10
C MET A 39 -3.56 -9.22 3.13
N LEU A 40 -2.84 -9.49 2.03
CA LEU A 40 -2.53 -8.46 1.04
C LEU A 40 -3.78 -7.90 0.36
N THR A 41 -4.78 -8.75 0.11
CA THR A 41 -6.07 -8.34 -0.45
C THR A 41 -6.87 -7.49 0.53
N THR A 42 -6.88 -7.85 1.81
CA THR A 42 -7.52 -7.05 2.87
C THR A 42 -6.86 -5.68 2.97
N ILE A 43 -5.53 -5.61 3.00
CA ILE A 43 -4.81 -4.33 3.03
C ILE A 43 -5.18 -3.47 1.82
N GLN A 44 -5.16 -4.04 0.60
CA GLN A 44 -5.54 -3.32 -0.60
C GLN A 44 -6.98 -2.75 -0.52
N SER A 45 -7.91 -3.53 0.01
CA SER A 45 -9.32 -3.12 0.19
C SER A 45 -9.43 -1.92 1.13
N ASP A 46 -8.70 -1.91 2.24
CA ASP A 46 -8.73 -0.81 3.22
C ASP A 46 -8.22 0.50 2.62
N LYS A 47 -7.19 0.46 1.77
CA LYS A 47 -6.68 1.64 1.06
C LYS A 47 -7.72 2.25 0.09
N GLY A 48 -8.68 1.45 -0.39
CA GLY A 48 -9.82 1.91 -1.18
C GLY A 48 -10.76 2.87 -0.43
N ILE A 49 -10.70 2.88 0.90
CA ILE A 49 -11.51 3.76 1.76
C ILE A 49 -10.71 5.02 2.14
N HIS A 50 -9.42 4.88 2.46
CA HIS A 50 -8.61 5.99 2.94
C HIS A 50 -8.34 7.05 1.88
N ASN A 51 -7.99 6.64 0.66
CA ASN A 51 -7.60 7.58 -0.39
C ASN A 51 -8.74 8.56 -0.76
N PRO A 52 -10.00 8.13 -0.99
CA PRO A 52 -11.11 9.05 -1.22
C PRO A 52 -11.38 9.99 -0.04
N PHE A 53 -11.28 9.49 1.19
CA PHE A 53 -11.49 10.31 2.39
C PHE A 53 -10.47 11.47 2.48
N ILE A 54 -9.19 11.18 2.27
CA ILE A 54 -8.14 12.20 2.31
C ILE A 54 -8.29 13.18 1.13
N GLN A 55 -8.62 12.70 -0.07
CA GLN A 55 -8.86 13.59 -1.22
C GLN A 55 -10.04 14.54 -0.99
N ALA A 56 -11.12 14.05 -0.37
CA ALA A 56 -12.26 14.88 0.00
C ALA A 56 -11.86 15.94 1.03
N ALA A 57 -11.09 15.57 2.05
CA ALA A 57 -10.59 16.50 3.06
C ALA A 57 -9.68 17.58 2.47
N LEU A 58 -8.76 17.22 1.56
CA LEU A 58 -7.91 18.18 0.85
C LEU A 58 -8.73 19.17 0.02
N THR A 59 -9.67 18.65 -0.77
CA THR A 59 -10.54 19.46 -1.62
C THR A 59 -11.38 20.43 -0.80
N ALA A 60 -11.93 19.98 0.35
CA ALA A 60 -12.68 20.83 1.28
C ALA A 60 -11.83 21.98 1.87
N ASN A 61 -10.52 21.81 1.96
CA ASN A 61 -9.57 22.83 2.39
C ASN A 61 -8.96 23.63 1.22
N GLY A 62 -9.55 23.55 0.02
CA GLY A 62 -9.10 24.28 -1.17
C GLY A 62 -7.79 23.77 -1.77
N VAL A 63 -7.33 22.58 -1.36
CA VAL A 63 -6.13 21.94 -1.89
C VAL A 63 -6.51 20.95 -2.97
N THR A 64 -5.96 21.09 -4.17
CA THR A 64 -6.10 20.10 -5.24
C THR A 64 -5.27 18.85 -4.90
N PRO A 65 -5.87 17.66 -4.79
CA PRO A 65 -5.11 16.44 -4.57
C PRO A 65 -4.15 16.17 -5.73
N PRO A 66 -2.86 15.88 -5.47
CA PRO A 66 -1.92 15.50 -6.52
C PRO A 66 -2.30 14.15 -7.14
N ILE A 67 -1.91 13.94 -8.40
CA ILE A 67 -1.99 12.63 -9.05
C ILE A 67 -0.57 12.12 -9.23
N CYS A 68 -0.26 10.95 -8.67
CA CYS A 68 1.06 10.35 -8.72
C CYS A 68 1.02 8.98 -9.39
N THR A 69 2.08 8.65 -10.12
CA THR A 69 2.32 7.32 -10.69
C THR A 69 3.59 6.73 -10.10
N PHE A 70 3.58 5.41 -9.89
CA PHE A 70 4.68 4.71 -9.24
C PHE A 70 5.07 3.48 -10.06
N ASN A 71 6.38 3.26 -10.17
CA ASN A 71 6.93 2.09 -10.83
C ASN A 71 7.59 1.19 -9.79
N PHE A 72 7.00 0.01 -9.57
CA PHE A 72 7.51 -0.98 -8.63
C PHE A 72 8.19 -2.18 -9.31
N THR A 73 8.50 -2.10 -10.60
CA THR A 73 9.12 -3.22 -11.34
C THR A 73 10.38 -3.74 -10.65
N SER A 74 11.21 -2.85 -10.08
CA SER A 74 12.45 -3.21 -9.35
C SER A 74 12.24 -3.62 -7.88
N ARG A 75 11.02 -3.50 -7.36
CA ARG A 75 10.64 -3.85 -5.97
C ARG A 75 9.65 -5.01 -5.89
N LEU A 76 9.15 -5.46 -7.04
CA LEU A 76 8.31 -6.64 -7.20
C LEU A 76 9.06 -7.69 -8.02
N THR A 77 10.33 -7.97 -7.71
CA THR A 77 11.14 -8.98 -8.42
C THR A 77 10.74 -10.40 -8.02
N ASP A 78 10.42 -10.59 -6.75
CA ASP A 78 10.01 -11.84 -6.12
C ASP A 78 9.17 -11.54 -4.87
N ILE A 79 8.56 -12.58 -4.28
CA ILE A 79 7.69 -12.44 -3.11
C ILE A 79 8.47 -11.92 -1.88
N ALA A 80 9.72 -12.34 -1.69
CA ALA A 80 10.50 -11.90 -0.52
C ALA A 80 10.76 -10.38 -0.60
N MET A 81 11.10 -9.88 -1.78
CA MET A 81 11.28 -8.46 -2.05
C MET A 81 9.96 -7.69 -1.91
N MET A 82 8.85 -8.24 -2.38
CA MET A 82 7.52 -7.65 -2.21
C MET A 82 7.17 -7.53 -0.72
N VAL A 83 7.30 -8.60 0.06
CA VAL A 83 6.94 -8.60 1.49
C VAL A 83 7.84 -7.65 2.29
N ALA A 84 9.14 -7.64 2.01
CA ALA A 84 10.06 -6.68 2.63
C ALA A 84 9.70 -5.23 2.30
N THR A 85 9.33 -4.96 1.04
CA THR A 85 8.87 -3.62 0.62
C THR A 85 7.55 -3.24 1.29
N ALA A 86 6.59 -4.17 1.37
CA ALA A 86 5.31 -3.96 2.03
C ALA A 86 5.50 -3.56 3.51
N HIS A 87 6.37 -4.27 4.22
CA HIS A 87 6.67 -3.97 5.64
C HIS A 87 7.23 -2.55 5.82
N ILE A 88 8.14 -2.11 4.95
CA ILE A 88 8.67 -0.74 5.01
C ILE A 88 7.57 0.30 4.75
N ILE A 89 6.73 0.06 3.75
CA ILE A 89 5.65 0.98 3.37
C ILE A 89 4.64 1.13 4.53
N GLU A 90 4.16 0.03 5.11
CA GLU A 90 3.20 0.08 6.23
C GLU A 90 3.83 0.71 7.49
N TYR A 91 5.13 0.50 7.74
CA TYR A 91 5.83 1.17 8.84
C TYR A 91 5.88 2.69 8.64
N ILE A 92 6.17 3.15 7.43
CA ILE A 92 6.14 4.58 7.08
C ILE A 92 4.72 5.14 7.27
N TRP A 93 3.69 4.37 6.93
CA TRP A 93 2.30 4.78 7.09
C TRP A 93 1.93 5.05 8.54
N VAL A 94 2.25 4.13 9.46
CA VAL A 94 2.02 4.33 10.89
C VAL A 94 2.75 5.59 11.40
N ALA A 95 3.98 5.82 10.94
CA ALA A 95 4.74 7.01 11.31
C ALA A 95 4.10 8.30 10.77
N VAL A 96 3.63 8.31 9.52
CA VAL A 96 2.96 9.48 8.92
C VAL A 96 1.62 9.76 9.58
N TYR A 97 0.80 8.74 9.85
CA TYR A 97 -0.45 8.93 10.58
C TYR A 97 -0.21 9.44 11.99
N SER A 98 0.79 8.91 12.70
CA SER A 98 1.21 9.44 14.00
C SER A 98 1.69 10.89 13.91
N GLY A 99 2.37 11.26 12.83
CA GLY A 99 2.76 12.65 12.56
C GLY A 99 1.56 13.57 12.28
N VAL A 100 0.56 13.11 11.53
CA VAL A 100 -0.66 13.87 11.23
C VAL A 100 -1.51 14.10 12.48
N VAL A 101 -1.61 13.10 13.37
CA VAL A 101 -2.32 13.24 14.65
C VAL A 101 -1.70 14.34 15.53
N ASN A 102 -0.39 14.59 15.41
CA ASN A 102 0.30 15.66 16.14
C ASN A 102 0.25 17.04 15.46
N LEU A 103 -0.37 17.14 14.27
CA LEU A 103 -0.50 18.40 13.52
C LEU A 103 -1.94 18.96 13.56
N LEU A 104 -2.87 18.27 14.21
CA LEU A 104 -4.23 18.72 14.53
C LEU A 104 -4.30 19.23 15.97
#